data_AF-A0A2C5YIQ4-F1
#
_entry.id   AF-A0A2C5YIQ4-F1
#
_cell.length_a   1.000
_cell.length_b   1.000
_cell.length_c   1.000
_cell.angle_alpha   90.00
_cell.angle_beta   90.00
_cell.angle_gamma   90.00
#
_symmetry.space_group_name_H-M   'P 1'
#
loop_
_entity.id
_entity.type
_entity.pdbx_description
1 polymer ?
#
loop_
_entity_poly.entity_id
_entity_poly.type
_entity_poly.pdbx_seq_one_letter_code
_entity_poly.pdbx_strand_id
1 'polypeptide(L)'
;MAEPTPDPTSNPPKPIHSLVLDTGPLIKNDPPVSVLLSKAEALYTIPSVLAEIRDQATRSRVETTLRPFLTVRTPRAESFRFVQGFARKTGDLAVLSRPDLDVLALAYELESLRMNLNLVTPSLARITQLKSWILRCHGCFATTKQMDRQFCPSCGQPTLLRASCSTDQHGVFTVHLKKNFQWNKRGNVYSAGRTGGGVG
;
A
#
# COMPACT_ATOMS: atom_id res chain seq x y z
N MET A 1 -39.91 -1.42 30.57
CA MET A 1 -39.51 -1.65 29.17
C MET A 1 -38.31 -2.57 29.24
N ALA A 2 -38.44 -3.82 28.81
CA ALA A 2 -37.38 -4.81 28.92
C ALA A 2 -36.32 -4.53 27.85
N GLU A 3 -35.05 -4.49 28.25
CA GLU A 3 -33.90 -4.48 27.33
C GLU A 3 -33.92 -5.74 26.46
N PRO A 4 -33.63 -5.63 25.15
CA PRO A 4 -33.52 -6.80 24.28
C PRO A 4 -32.31 -7.64 24.70
N THR A 5 -32.54 -8.90 25.07
CA THR A 5 -31.48 -9.88 25.36
C THR A 5 -30.61 -10.10 24.12
N PRO A 6 -29.26 -10.06 24.24
CA PRO A 6 -28.37 -10.31 23.13
C PRO A 6 -28.50 -11.75 22.63
N ASP A 7 -28.64 -11.89 21.32
CA ASP A 7 -28.81 -13.15 20.61
C ASP A 7 -27.56 -14.06 20.80
N PRO A 8 -27.70 -15.27 21.37
CA PRO A 8 -26.58 -16.16 21.71
C PRO A 8 -25.85 -16.74 20.49
N THR A 9 -26.28 -16.41 19.27
CA THR A 9 -25.65 -16.83 18.02
C THR A 9 -24.71 -15.78 17.41
N SER A 10 -24.63 -14.59 18.00
CA SER A 10 -23.75 -13.53 17.48
C SER A 10 -22.29 -13.79 17.87
N ASN A 11 -21.53 -14.39 16.94
CA ASN A 11 -20.07 -14.41 17.02
C ASN A 11 -19.58 -12.97 17.25
N PRO A 12 -18.56 -12.74 18.10
CA PRO A 12 -18.05 -11.40 18.35
C PRO A 12 -17.68 -10.74 17.01
N PRO A 13 -18.02 -9.45 16.82
CA PRO A 13 -17.77 -8.77 15.56
C PRO A 13 -16.28 -8.84 15.23
N LYS A 14 -15.97 -9.40 14.07
CA LYS A 14 -14.60 -9.59 13.63
C LYS A 14 -13.92 -8.23 13.42
N PRO A 15 -12.60 -8.13 13.67
CA PRO A 15 -11.87 -6.87 13.56
C PRO A 15 -11.85 -6.30 12.13
N ILE A 16 -12.04 -7.14 11.11
CA ILE A 16 -12.05 -6.76 9.70
C ILE A 16 -13.35 -7.28 9.08
N HIS A 17 -14.17 -6.39 8.51
CA HIS A 17 -15.36 -6.82 7.78
C HIS A 17 -14.99 -7.37 6.40
N SER A 18 -14.19 -6.63 5.63
CA SER A 18 -13.80 -7.01 4.27
C SER A 18 -12.30 -6.93 4.10
N LEU A 19 -11.69 -8.03 3.65
CA LEU A 19 -10.27 -8.12 3.36
C LEU A 19 -10.07 -8.45 1.88
N VAL A 20 -9.40 -7.55 1.15
CA VAL A 20 -9.02 -7.80 -0.24
C VAL A 20 -7.63 -8.43 -0.26
N LEU A 21 -7.50 -9.58 -0.92
CA LEU A 21 -6.28 -10.36 -1.01
C LEU A 21 -5.59 -10.11 -2.35
N ASP A 22 -4.33 -9.70 -2.24
CA ASP A 22 -3.36 -9.64 -3.35
C ASP A 22 -2.63 -11.00 -3.52
N THR A 23 -1.92 -11.16 -4.64
CA THR A 23 -1.13 -12.35 -5.00
C THR A 23 -0.16 -12.79 -3.90
N GLY A 24 0.54 -11.86 -3.25
CA GLY A 24 1.56 -12.18 -2.24
C GLY A 24 1.04 -13.05 -1.08
N PRO A 25 -0.01 -12.61 -0.34
CA PRO A 25 -0.65 -13.41 0.72
C PRO A 25 -1.25 -14.74 0.24
N LEU A 26 -1.80 -14.77 -0.98
CA LEU A 26 -2.43 -15.97 -1.55
C LEU A 26 -1.41 -17.06 -1.90
N ILE A 27 -0.26 -16.67 -2.45
CA ILE A 27 0.78 -17.59 -2.90
C ILE A 27 1.52 -18.19 -1.70
N LYS A 28 1.82 -17.36 -0.69
CA LYS A 28 2.66 -17.78 0.45
C LYS A 28 1.89 -18.56 1.53
N ASN A 29 0.55 -18.51 1.53
CA ASN A 29 -0.27 -19.04 2.63
C ASN A 29 0.21 -18.54 4.01
N ASP A 30 0.71 -17.31 4.02
CA ASP A 30 1.18 -16.60 5.20
C ASP A 30 0.54 -15.21 5.17
N PRO A 31 -0.40 -14.92 6.09
CA PRO A 31 -0.89 -15.79 7.16
C PRO A 31 -1.78 -16.95 6.65
N PRO A 32 -1.89 -18.07 7.39
CA PRO A 32 -2.74 -19.20 7.03
C PRO A 32 -4.21 -18.79 6.84
N VAL A 33 -4.93 -19.49 5.97
CA VAL A 33 -6.36 -19.25 5.72
C VAL A 33 -7.19 -19.20 7.01
N SER A 34 -6.89 -20.05 8.00
CA SER A 34 -7.59 -20.03 9.30
C SER A 34 -7.45 -18.69 10.05
N VAL A 35 -6.30 -18.03 9.94
CA VAL A 35 -6.05 -16.70 10.54
C VAL A 35 -6.79 -15.62 9.77
N LEU A 36 -6.85 -15.73 8.44
CA LEU A 36 -7.64 -14.82 7.62
C LEU A 36 -9.12 -14.91 7.97
N LEU A 37 -9.65 -16.13 8.09
CA LEU A 37 -11.05 -16.38 8.43
C LEU A 37 -11.41 -15.98 9.87
N SER A 38 -10.48 -16.09 10.83
CA SER A 38 -10.74 -15.65 12.19
C SER A 38 -10.78 -14.12 12.33
N LYS A 39 -10.04 -13.40 11.46
CA LYS A 39 -9.96 -11.94 11.50
C LYS A 39 -10.91 -11.21 10.56
N ALA A 40 -11.27 -11.83 9.43
CA ALA A 40 -12.10 -11.23 8.40
C ALA A 40 -13.48 -11.89 8.29
N GLU A 41 -14.53 -11.10 8.11
CA GLU A 41 -15.88 -11.60 7.85
C GLU A 41 -16.04 -12.07 6.40
N ALA A 42 -15.52 -11.30 5.45
CA ALA A 42 -15.51 -11.62 4.03
C ALA A 42 -14.14 -11.42 3.40
N LEU A 43 -13.72 -12.40 2.57
CA LEU A 43 -12.50 -12.35 1.78
C LEU A 43 -12.83 -12.05 0.32
N TYR A 44 -12.09 -11.14 -0.29
CA TYR A 44 -12.26 -10.72 -1.67
C TYR A 44 -10.97 -10.84 -2.46
N THR A 45 -11.06 -11.10 -3.76
CA THR A 45 -9.96 -10.94 -4.71
C THR A 45 -10.48 -10.65 -6.11
N ILE A 46 -9.58 -10.39 -7.05
CA ILE A 46 -9.89 -10.15 -8.45
C ILE A 46 -9.51 -11.39 -9.31
N PRO A 47 -10.16 -11.61 -10.47
CA PRO A 47 -9.86 -12.75 -11.32
C PRO A 47 -8.39 -12.81 -11.80
N SER A 48 -7.79 -11.65 -12.10
CA SER A 48 -6.41 -11.57 -12.60
C SER A 48 -5.38 -12.07 -11.59
N VAL A 49 -5.58 -11.77 -10.29
CA VAL A 49 -4.73 -12.26 -9.20
C VAL A 49 -4.71 -13.79 -9.14
N LEU A 50 -5.86 -14.44 -9.38
CA LEU A 50 -5.92 -15.91 -9.45
C LEU A 50 -5.27 -16.47 -10.71
N ALA A 51 -5.39 -15.74 -11.83
CA ALA A 51 -4.76 -16.12 -13.09
C ALA A 51 -3.22 -15.99 -13.06
N GLU A 52 -2.68 -15.14 -12.19
CA GLU A 52 -1.23 -14.99 -11.98
C GLU A 52 -0.60 -16.17 -11.25
N ILE A 53 -1.39 -17.00 -10.55
CA ILE A 53 -0.90 -18.19 -9.86
C ILE A 53 -0.60 -19.28 -10.89
N ARG A 54 0.67 -19.38 -11.30
CA ARG A 54 1.15 -20.37 -12.28
C ARG A 54 1.52 -21.72 -11.69
N ASP A 55 1.85 -21.76 -10.40
CA ASP A 55 2.27 -22.99 -9.72
C ASP A 55 1.07 -23.90 -9.43
N GLN A 56 1.13 -25.15 -9.92
CA GLN A 56 0.02 -26.11 -9.81
C GLN A 56 -0.29 -26.45 -8.36
N ALA A 57 0.73 -26.58 -7.49
CA ALA A 57 0.52 -26.92 -6.08
C ALA A 57 -0.19 -25.79 -5.33
N THR A 58 0.23 -24.54 -5.56
CA THR A 58 -0.38 -23.35 -4.98
C THR A 58 -1.80 -23.17 -5.49
N ARG A 59 -2.04 -23.35 -6.79
CA ARG A 59 -3.37 -23.25 -7.39
C ARG A 59 -4.34 -24.27 -6.79
N SER A 60 -3.96 -25.55 -6.72
CA SER A 60 -4.79 -26.60 -6.11
C SER A 60 -5.11 -26.31 -4.64
N ARG A 61 -4.15 -25.77 -3.89
CA ARG A 61 -4.36 -25.36 -2.49
C ARG A 61 -5.35 -24.21 -2.36
N VAL A 62 -5.21 -23.17 -3.19
CA VAL A 62 -6.14 -22.03 -3.19
C VAL A 62 -7.54 -22.46 -3.59
N GLU A 63 -7.66 -23.29 -4.63
CA GLU A 63 -8.94 -23.85 -5.10
C GLU A 63 -9.63 -24.74 -4.06
N THR A 64 -8.87 -25.51 -3.28
CA THR A 64 -9.43 -26.42 -2.28
C THR A 64 -9.72 -25.74 -0.95
N THR A 65 -8.78 -24.96 -0.43
CA THR A 65 -8.83 -24.44 0.94
C THR A 65 -9.50 -23.08 1.04
N LEU A 66 -9.25 -22.20 0.06
CA LEU A 66 -9.63 -20.79 0.16
C LEU A 66 -10.86 -20.46 -0.69
N ARG A 67 -11.05 -21.14 -1.82
CA ARG A 67 -12.14 -20.88 -2.77
C ARG A 67 -13.55 -20.84 -2.15
N PRO A 68 -13.93 -21.71 -1.20
CA PRO A 68 -15.26 -21.67 -0.60
C PRO A 68 -15.54 -20.39 0.19
N PHE A 69 -14.48 -19.71 0.65
CA PHE A 69 -14.57 -18.51 1.48
C PHE A 69 -14.17 -17.23 0.74
N LEU A 70 -13.75 -17.35 -0.53
CA LEU A 70 -13.18 -16.27 -1.32
C LEU A 70 -14.18 -15.78 -2.37
N THR A 71 -14.59 -14.52 -2.24
CA THR A 71 -15.46 -13.87 -3.22
C THR A 71 -14.60 -13.24 -4.32
N VAL A 72 -14.71 -13.76 -5.54
CA VAL A 72 -14.02 -13.16 -6.69
C VAL A 72 -14.91 -12.11 -7.34
N ARG A 73 -14.44 -10.87 -7.39
CA ARG A 73 -15.17 -9.75 -8.00
C ARG A 73 -14.23 -8.91 -8.85
N THR A 74 -14.71 -8.47 -10.01
CA THR A 74 -14.08 -7.42 -10.79
C THR A 74 -14.62 -6.07 -10.31
N PRO A 75 -13.78 -5.04 -10.10
CA PRO A 75 -14.25 -3.71 -9.71
C PRO A 75 -15.10 -3.07 -10.81
N ARG A 76 -15.99 -2.16 -10.43
CA ARG A 76 -16.72 -1.32 -11.38
C ARG A 76 -15.75 -0.40 -12.13
N ALA A 77 -16.08 -0.13 -13.40
CA ALA A 77 -15.27 0.76 -14.25
C ALA A 77 -15.19 2.21 -13.73
N GLU A 78 -16.16 2.64 -12.93
CA GLU A 78 -16.15 3.94 -12.25
C GLU A 78 -15.09 3.96 -11.13
N SER A 79 -15.13 2.99 -10.21
CA SER A 79 -14.13 2.81 -9.15
C SER A 79 -12.71 2.72 -9.70
N PHE A 80 -12.54 1.98 -10.80
CA PHE A 80 -11.26 1.87 -11.49
C PHE A 80 -10.77 3.24 -12.00
N ARG A 81 -11.63 3.99 -12.70
CA ARG A 81 -11.28 5.32 -13.23
C ARG A 81 -10.93 6.30 -12.12
N PHE A 82 -11.64 6.25 -11.00
CA PHE A 82 -11.35 7.05 -9.82
C PHE A 82 -9.94 6.76 -9.27
N VAL A 83 -9.65 5.49 -8.97
CA VAL A 83 -8.35 5.07 -8.43
C VAL A 83 -7.22 5.36 -9.42
N GLN A 84 -7.43 5.12 -10.72
CA GLN A 84 -6.44 5.45 -11.74
C GLN A 84 -6.16 6.96 -11.81
N GLY A 85 -7.20 7.78 -11.71
CA GLY A 85 -7.08 9.24 -11.65
C GLY A 85 -6.34 9.71 -10.41
N PHE A 86 -6.64 9.11 -9.26
CA PHE A 86 -5.94 9.37 -8.00
C PHE A 86 -4.45 8.99 -8.09
N ALA A 87 -4.14 7.77 -8.54
CA ALA A 87 -2.76 7.29 -8.74
C ALA A 87 -1.97 8.16 -9.72
N ARG A 88 -2.65 8.75 -10.73
CA ARG A 88 -2.02 9.71 -11.64
C ARG A 88 -1.64 11.00 -10.93
N LYS A 89 -2.54 11.55 -10.11
CA LYS A 89 -2.28 12.78 -9.34
C LYS A 89 -1.20 12.58 -8.28
N THR A 90 -1.19 11.44 -7.61
CA THR A 90 -0.15 11.09 -6.62
C THR A 90 1.17 10.67 -7.26
N GLY A 91 1.17 10.39 -8.58
CA GLY A 91 2.34 9.97 -9.36
C GLY A 91 2.75 8.51 -9.16
N ASP A 92 1.88 7.70 -8.56
CA ASP A 92 2.12 6.26 -8.34
C ASP A 92 1.76 5.42 -9.57
N LEU A 93 1.04 6.01 -10.54
CA LEU A 93 0.59 5.30 -11.74
C LEU A 93 1.74 4.68 -12.55
N ALA A 94 2.95 5.25 -12.50
CA ALA A 94 4.11 4.74 -13.24
C ALA A 94 4.68 3.44 -12.66
N VAL A 95 4.37 3.11 -11.40
CA VAL A 95 4.89 1.93 -10.69
C VAL A 95 3.82 0.89 -10.38
N LEU A 96 2.54 1.21 -10.62
CA LEU A 96 1.41 0.31 -10.40
C LEU A 96 1.04 -0.43 -11.68
N SER A 97 0.87 -1.74 -11.58
CA SER A 97 0.37 -2.59 -12.66
C SER A 97 -1.16 -2.54 -12.74
N ARG A 98 -1.72 -3.12 -13.81
CA ARG A 98 -3.17 -3.23 -13.98
C ARG A 98 -3.85 -4.02 -12.84
N PRO A 99 -3.36 -5.21 -12.44
CA PRO A 99 -3.83 -5.92 -11.25
C PRO A 99 -3.81 -5.06 -9.98
N ASP A 100 -2.73 -4.30 -9.74
CA ASP A 100 -2.63 -3.41 -8.56
C ASP A 100 -3.77 -2.39 -8.54
N LEU A 101 -4.03 -1.75 -9.69
CA LEU A 101 -5.12 -0.78 -9.83
C LEU A 101 -6.49 -1.44 -9.66
N ASP A 102 -6.69 -2.66 -10.15
CA ASP A 102 -7.95 -3.39 -10.01
C ASP A 102 -8.19 -3.82 -8.53
N VAL A 103 -7.13 -4.23 -7.80
CA VAL A 103 -7.20 -4.53 -6.36
C VAL A 103 -7.55 -3.27 -5.57
N LEU A 104 -6.87 -2.16 -5.84
CA LEU A 104 -7.14 -0.86 -5.21
C LEU A 104 -8.56 -0.36 -5.51
N ALA A 105 -9.03 -0.54 -6.76
CA ALA A 105 -10.38 -0.17 -7.16
C ALA A 105 -11.45 -1.03 -6.46
N LEU A 106 -11.19 -2.32 -6.28
CA LEU A 106 -12.10 -3.19 -5.53
C LEU A 106 -12.13 -2.81 -4.05
N ALA A 107 -10.97 -2.51 -3.45
CA ALA A 107 -10.90 -2.02 -2.07
C ALA A 107 -11.67 -0.69 -1.90
N TYR A 108 -11.50 0.24 -2.84
CA TYR A 108 -12.25 1.51 -2.86
C TYR A 108 -13.76 1.29 -2.99
N GLU A 109 -14.21 0.39 -3.86
CA GLU A 109 -15.63 0.09 -4.02
C GLU A 109 -16.23 -0.50 -2.74
N LEU A 110 -15.52 -1.43 -2.09
CA LEU A 110 -15.98 -2.05 -0.84
C LEU A 110 -16.02 -1.05 0.32
N GLU A 111 -15.11 -0.08 0.34
CA GLU A 111 -15.09 1.04 1.30
C GLU A 111 -16.20 2.06 1.04
N SER A 112 -16.40 2.45 -0.21
CA SER A 112 -17.46 3.39 -0.56
C SER A 112 -18.87 2.83 -0.27
N LEU A 113 -19.03 1.51 -0.38
CA LEU A 113 -20.26 0.81 -0.01
C LEU A 113 -20.41 0.60 1.51
N ARG A 114 -19.33 0.73 2.30
CA ARG A 114 -19.32 0.57 3.76
C ARG A 114 -18.30 1.50 4.41
N MET A 115 -18.79 2.55 5.06
CA MET A 115 -17.99 3.44 5.91
C MET A 115 -16.95 2.65 6.73
N ASN A 116 -15.68 2.94 6.50
CA ASN A 116 -14.48 2.54 7.26
C ASN A 116 -13.78 1.24 6.82
N LEU A 117 -12.86 1.35 5.84
CA LEU A 117 -11.86 0.31 5.60
C LEU A 117 -10.69 0.42 6.59
N ASN A 118 -10.38 -0.69 7.28
CA ASN A 118 -9.09 -0.89 7.91
C ASN A 118 -8.14 -1.39 6.81
N LEU A 119 -7.24 -0.54 6.32
CA LEU A 119 -6.11 -0.98 5.51
C LEU A 119 -5.22 -1.86 6.40
N VAL A 120 -4.86 -3.04 5.91
CA VAL A 120 -4.13 -4.05 6.68
C VAL A 120 -2.85 -4.43 5.92
N THR A 121 -1.71 -4.31 6.57
CA THR A 121 -0.40 -4.74 6.03
C THR A 121 -0.31 -6.27 5.95
N PRO A 122 0.69 -6.87 5.27
CA PRO A 122 0.91 -8.32 5.31
C PRO A 122 1.05 -8.90 6.74
N SER A 123 1.47 -8.08 7.70
CA SER A 123 1.53 -8.41 9.14
C SER A 123 0.18 -8.33 9.87
N LEU A 124 -0.92 -8.12 9.14
CA LEU A 124 -2.26 -7.97 9.68
C LEU A 124 -2.45 -6.79 10.66
N ALA A 125 -1.58 -5.77 10.58
CA ALA A 125 -1.66 -4.57 11.41
C ALA A 125 -2.56 -3.52 10.75
N ARG A 126 -3.48 -2.92 11.54
CA ARG A 126 -4.34 -1.82 11.10
C ARG A 126 -3.49 -0.59 10.81
N ILE A 127 -3.52 -0.11 9.57
CA ILE A 127 -2.90 1.17 9.19
C ILE A 127 -3.75 2.29 9.79
N THR A 128 -3.22 2.95 10.83
CA THR A 128 -3.87 4.10 11.48
C THR A 128 -3.50 5.44 10.83
N GLN A 129 -2.41 5.49 10.05
CA GLN A 129 -1.96 6.67 9.33
C GLN A 129 -1.28 6.28 8.01
N LEU A 130 -1.78 6.79 6.88
CA LEU A 130 -1.09 6.70 5.59
C LEU A 130 -0.06 7.83 5.49
N LYS A 131 1.21 7.55 5.82
CA LYS A 131 2.31 8.51 5.64
C LYS A 131 3.10 8.16 4.38
N SER A 132 2.94 8.96 3.34
CA SER A 132 3.82 8.92 2.18
C SER A 132 5.13 9.64 2.49
N TRP A 133 6.24 9.14 1.95
CA TRP A 133 7.57 9.67 2.18
C TRP A 133 8.21 10.12 0.87
N ILE A 134 8.89 11.25 0.92
CA ILE A 134 9.73 11.78 -0.16
C ILE A 134 11.10 12.16 0.39
N LEU A 135 12.06 12.38 -0.49
CA LEU A 135 13.29 13.09 -0.16
C LEU A 135 13.14 14.57 -0.54
N ARG A 136 13.49 15.47 0.37
CA ARG A 136 13.55 16.92 0.14
C ARG A 136 14.95 17.43 0.44
N CYS A 137 15.49 18.21 -0.48
CA CYS A 137 16.77 18.87 -0.29
C CYS A 137 16.65 19.99 0.76
N HIS A 138 17.53 20.01 1.76
CA HIS A 138 17.59 21.13 2.72
C HIS A 138 18.24 22.38 2.12
N GLY A 139 19.11 22.23 1.11
CA GLY A 139 19.82 23.34 0.46
C GLY A 139 18.98 24.07 -0.58
N CYS A 140 18.51 23.37 -1.61
CA CYS A 140 17.78 23.97 -2.74
C CYS A 140 16.27 23.67 -2.73
N PHE A 141 15.76 23.01 -1.69
CA PHE A 141 14.33 22.71 -1.49
C PHE A 141 13.66 21.79 -2.52
N ALA A 142 14.39 21.33 -3.54
CA ALA A 142 13.93 20.35 -4.51
C ALA A 142 13.47 19.05 -3.83
N THR A 143 12.40 18.47 -4.33
CA THR A 143 11.85 17.20 -3.85
C THR A 143 12.07 16.09 -4.89
N THR A 144 12.20 14.86 -4.42
CA THR A 144 12.23 13.67 -5.27
C THR A 144 11.51 12.51 -4.58
N LYS A 145 10.84 11.68 -5.39
CA LYS A 145 10.18 10.45 -4.96
C LYS A 145 11.10 9.23 -4.99
N GLN A 146 12.29 9.37 -5.59
CA GLN A 146 13.30 8.30 -5.64
C GLN A 146 14.02 8.22 -4.29
N MET A 147 13.60 7.28 -3.44
CA MET A 147 14.03 7.15 -2.03
C MET A 147 15.44 6.57 -1.85
N ASP A 148 16.02 6.04 -2.91
CA ASP A 148 17.36 5.45 -3.01
C ASP A 148 18.45 6.50 -3.30
N ARG A 149 18.07 7.74 -3.62
CA ARG A 149 19.03 8.81 -3.94
C ARG A 149 19.77 9.32 -2.72
N GLN A 150 21.10 9.34 -2.82
CA GLN A 150 21.99 9.95 -1.83
C GLN A 150 22.25 11.44 -2.10
N PHE A 151 22.28 11.85 -3.37
CA PHE A 151 22.60 13.21 -3.79
C PHE A 151 21.38 13.90 -4.43
N CYS A 152 21.21 15.19 -4.15
CA CYS A 152 20.14 15.99 -4.70
C CYS A 152 20.29 16.12 -6.23
N PRO A 153 19.24 15.81 -7.02
CA PRO A 153 19.31 15.91 -8.49
C PRO A 153 19.47 17.35 -9.00
N SER A 154 19.05 18.36 -8.22
CA SER A 154 19.14 19.76 -8.66
C SER A 154 20.46 20.44 -8.30
N CYS A 155 21.01 20.19 -7.10
CA CYS A 155 22.24 20.86 -6.65
C CYS A 155 23.45 19.94 -6.47
N GLY A 156 23.28 18.62 -6.69
CA GLY A 156 24.35 17.62 -6.55
C GLY A 156 24.81 17.36 -5.11
N GLN A 157 24.32 18.12 -4.12
CA GLN A 157 24.77 18.00 -2.74
C GLN A 157 24.07 16.85 -2.00
N PRO A 158 24.74 16.22 -1.01
CA PRO A 158 24.16 15.16 -0.18
C PRO A 158 23.24 15.75 0.92
N THR A 159 22.25 16.53 0.48
CA THR A 159 21.39 17.34 1.36
C THR A 159 19.94 16.85 1.37
N LEU A 160 19.69 15.66 0.85
CA LEU A 160 18.37 15.05 0.83
C LEU A 160 17.99 14.52 2.22
N LEU A 161 16.82 14.95 2.70
CA LEU A 161 16.22 14.48 3.94
C LEU A 161 14.87 13.84 3.66
N ARG A 162 14.57 12.76 4.37
CA ARG A 162 13.26 12.13 4.32
C ARG A 162 12.22 13.01 5.00
N ALA A 163 11.17 13.37 4.27
CA ALA A 163 10.05 14.16 4.74
C ALA A 163 8.73 13.44 4.45
N SER A 164 7.78 13.50 5.38
CA SER A 164 6.43 12.98 5.14
C SER A 164 5.64 13.96 4.28
N CYS A 165 4.79 13.46 3.40
CA CYS A 165 3.93 14.27 2.55
C CYS A 165 2.49 13.74 2.54
N SER A 166 1.56 14.63 2.20
CA SER A 166 0.16 14.30 1.94
C SER A 166 -0.31 15.00 0.67
N THR A 167 -1.20 14.36 -0.07
CA THR A 167 -1.90 14.96 -1.21
C THR A 167 -3.37 15.00 -0.86
N ASP A 168 -4.00 16.17 -0.91
CA ASP A 168 -5.43 16.28 -0.64
C ASP A 168 -6.30 15.86 -1.85
N GLN A 169 -7.61 15.87 -1.68
CA GLN A 169 -8.59 15.55 -2.72
C GLN A 169 -8.54 16.50 -3.93
N HIS A 170 -8.04 17.72 -3.73
CA HIS A 170 -7.88 18.73 -4.76
C HIS A 170 -6.55 18.60 -5.51
N GLY A 171 -5.67 17.67 -5.09
CA GLY A 171 -4.36 17.45 -5.69
C GLY A 171 -3.27 18.36 -5.11
N VAL A 172 -3.53 19.08 -4.02
CA VAL A 172 -2.54 19.93 -3.36
C VAL A 172 -1.56 19.05 -2.59
N PHE A 173 -0.30 19.10 -3.01
CA PHE A 173 0.79 18.37 -2.38
C PHE A 173 1.40 19.18 -1.24
N THR A 174 1.31 18.65 -0.02
CA THR A 174 1.84 19.28 1.21
C THR A 174 2.99 18.45 1.77
N VAL A 175 4.14 19.11 2.00
CA VAL A 175 5.29 18.50 2.68
C VAL A 175 5.27 18.89 4.15
N HIS A 176 5.29 17.90 5.03
CA HIS A 176 5.27 18.08 6.48
C HIS A 176 6.70 18.09 7.01
N LEU A 177 7.18 19.26 7.41
CA LEU A 177 8.53 19.45 7.96
C LEU A 177 8.51 19.37 9.49
N LYS A 178 9.58 18.82 10.07
CA LYS A 178 9.76 18.80 11.52
C LYS A 178 9.97 20.22 12.03
N LYS A 179 9.13 20.66 12.98
CA LYS A 179 9.33 21.94 13.68
C LYS A 179 10.69 21.94 14.40
N ASN A 180 11.41 23.06 14.33
CA ASN A 180 12.73 23.25 14.96
C ASN A 180 13.80 22.28 14.46
N PHE A 181 13.76 21.89 13.19
CA PHE A 181 14.81 21.05 12.60
C PHE A 181 16.16 21.78 12.60
N GLN A 182 17.17 21.16 13.20
CA GLN A 182 18.56 21.62 13.15
C GLN A 182 19.37 20.70 12.23
N TRP A 183 20.01 21.30 11.22
CA TRP A 183 20.86 20.57 10.29
C TRP A 183 22.18 20.19 10.96
N ASN A 184 22.47 18.88 11.04
CA ASN A 184 23.76 18.38 11.49
C ASN A 184 24.67 18.09 10.29
N LYS A 185 25.89 18.63 10.30
CA LYS A 185 26.91 18.41 9.26
C LYS A 185 27.73 17.12 9.46
N ARG A 186 27.52 16.38 10.56
CA ARG A 186 28.20 15.10 10.80
C ARG A 186 27.73 14.04 9.79
N GLY A 187 28.69 13.35 9.16
CA GLY A 187 28.41 12.28 8.19
C GLY A 187 28.43 12.73 6.72
N ASN A 188 28.75 14.00 6.42
CA ASN A 188 28.89 14.51 5.05
C ASN A 188 30.16 14.04 4.30
N VAL A 189 30.87 13.02 4.81
CA VAL A 189 32.08 12.47 4.17
C VAL A 189 31.66 11.23 3.39
N TYR A 190 31.72 11.33 2.05
CA TYR A 190 31.39 10.23 1.15
C TYR A 190 32.65 9.80 0.41
N SER A 191 32.83 8.49 0.27
CA SER A 191 33.91 7.92 -0.53
C SER A 191 33.68 8.29 -2.00
N ALA A 192 34.48 9.20 -2.54
CA ALA A 192 34.51 9.40 -3.99
C ALA A 192 35.01 8.10 -4.63
N GLY A 193 34.19 7.49 -5.48
CA GLY A 193 34.61 6.34 -6.28
C GLY A 193 35.86 6.70 -7.07
N ARG A 194 36.90 5.85 -7.02
CA ARG A 194 38.13 6.07 -7.80
C ARG A 194 37.75 6.30 -9.25
N THR A 195 38.07 7.49 -9.78
CA THR A 195 38.03 7.73 -11.22
C THR A 195 39.07 6.82 -11.86
N GLY A 196 38.62 5.75 -12.52
CA GLY A 196 39.48 4.91 -13.35
C GLY A 196 40.09 5.80 -14.43
N GLY A 197 41.37 6.16 -14.25
CA GLY A 197 42.16 6.85 -15.25
C GLY A 197 42.16 6.06 -16.55
N GLY A 198 41.91 6.78 -17.65
CA GLY A 198 41.75 6.21 -18.98
C GLY A 198 42.96 5.40 -19.43
N VAL A 199 42.61 4.38 -20.19
CA VAL A 199 43.50 3.55 -21.01
C VAL A 199 44.26 4.45 -21.99
N GLY A 200 45.58 4.39 -21.96
CA GLY A 200 46.47 4.86 -23.02
C GLY A 200 46.97 3.68 -23.84
#